data_AF-A0A2N3ELY7-F1
#
_entry.id   AF-A0A2N3ELY7-F1
#
_cell.length_a   1.000
_cell.length_b   1.000
_cell.length_c   1.000
_cell.angle_alpha   90.00
_cell.angle_beta   90.00
_cell.angle_gamma   90.00
#
_symmetry.space_group_name_H-M   'P 1'
#
loop_
_entity.id
_entity.type
_entity.pdbx_description
1 polymer ?
#
loop_
_entity_poly.entity_id
_entity_poly.type
_entity_poly.pdbx_seq_one_letter_code
_entity_poly.pdbx_strand_id
1 'polypeptide(L)'
;MSLVETIAVQPSIASALKAASQRTGTGFDYLLKTAMRESSLNHDAKSMTSSASGLFQFTEQSWLGTLKTHGAGLGLGDYSAAITQTATGRYVVANAAEKAEILALRDDARASALMAGAYTQDSATVLERRLGREASEGELYIAHFLGAGGAAKLIGAAEDTPDARADTLFPAAAAANTAIFYGAGGHARSASDVYANLVAKHENMDEAQLVQAARNRPLSTSGYTNAARRSADAAGGNVRRGYATRGAALPSPVQSGSSSGLSGTSYGRAPLMLSPAVVQILSSLNPFPAESTTVRTDKARDDNADAREVAGRRRDERNEERNEARLAERPRLLPHSGFAFG
;
A
#
# COMPACT_ATOMS: atom_id res chain seq x y z
N MET A 1 -39.83 30.67 -23.88
CA MET A 1 -39.09 29.40 -23.96
C MET A 1 -38.02 29.43 -22.87
N SER A 2 -38.10 28.50 -21.92
CA SER A 2 -37.17 28.42 -20.78
C SER A 2 -35.86 27.78 -21.27
N LEU A 3 -34.74 28.50 -21.10
CA LEU A 3 -33.40 27.98 -21.31
C LEU A 3 -33.07 27.05 -20.14
N VAL A 4 -33.19 25.74 -20.36
CA VAL A 4 -32.59 24.75 -19.46
C VAL A 4 -31.10 24.74 -19.76
N GLU A 5 -30.37 25.60 -19.06
CA GLU A 5 -28.92 25.58 -19.04
C GLU A 5 -28.49 24.23 -18.46
N THR A 6 -28.01 23.34 -19.31
CA THR A 6 -27.52 22.03 -18.89
C THR A 6 -26.24 22.29 -18.11
N ILE A 7 -26.32 22.29 -16.78
CA ILE A 7 -25.15 22.42 -15.91
C ILE A 7 -24.22 21.25 -16.21
N ALA A 8 -23.22 21.48 -17.06
CA ALA A 8 -22.15 20.52 -17.27
C ALA A 8 -21.38 20.40 -15.95
N VAL A 9 -21.58 19.30 -15.24
CA VAL A 9 -20.84 19.00 -14.01
C VAL A 9 -19.37 18.86 -14.41
N GLN A 10 -18.57 19.87 -14.05
CA GLN A 10 -17.14 19.86 -14.29
C GLN A 10 -16.52 18.64 -13.58
N PRO A 11 -15.63 17.88 -14.23
CA PRO A 11 -14.98 16.77 -13.59
C PRO A 11 -14.16 17.27 -12.39
N SER A 12 -14.36 16.62 -11.24
CA SER A 12 -13.68 16.93 -9.98
C SER A 12 -12.92 15.73 -9.44
N ILE A 13 -12.07 15.94 -8.43
CA ILE A 13 -11.41 14.84 -7.70
C ILE A 13 -12.44 13.83 -7.20
N ALA A 14 -13.56 14.31 -6.64
CA ALA A 14 -14.65 13.44 -6.19
C ALA A 14 -15.20 12.54 -7.32
N SER A 15 -15.37 13.07 -8.53
CA SER A 15 -15.84 12.28 -9.67
C SER A 15 -14.82 11.21 -10.12
N ALA A 16 -13.52 11.52 -10.05
CA ALA A 16 -12.46 10.57 -10.38
C ALA A 16 -12.40 9.41 -9.38
N LEU A 17 -12.48 9.73 -8.08
CA LEU A 17 -12.52 8.74 -7.00
C LEU A 17 -13.76 7.85 -7.09
N LYS A 18 -14.94 8.43 -7.37
CA LYS A 18 -16.18 7.67 -7.56
C LYS A 18 -16.09 6.70 -8.74
N ALA A 19 -15.54 7.15 -9.87
CA ALA A 19 -15.34 6.28 -11.02
C ALA A 19 -14.34 5.16 -10.74
N ALA A 20 -13.26 5.44 -10.01
CA ALA A 20 -12.29 4.42 -9.61
C ALA A 20 -12.89 3.39 -8.66
N SER A 21 -13.69 3.83 -7.69
CA SER A 21 -14.41 2.94 -6.79
C SER A 21 -15.30 1.96 -7.55
N GLN A 22 -16.11 2.46 -8.48
CA GLN A 22 -16.99 1.65 -9.32
C GLN A 22 -16.24 0.64 -10.20
N ARG A 23 -15.04 0.99 -10.67
CA ARG A 23 -14.25 0.14 -11.60
C ARG A 23 -13.36 -0.87 -10.91
N THR A 24 -12.98 -0.62 -9.65
CA THR A 24 -12.02 -1.46 -8.92
C THR A 24 -12.65 -2.22 -7.76
N GLY A 25 -13.85 -1.84 -7.32
CA GLY A 25 -14.50 -2.41 -6.13
C GLY A 25 -14.01 -1.81 -4.81
N THR A 26 -12.96 -0.97 -4.82
CA THR A 26 -12.49 -0.29 -3.60
C THR A 26 -13.47 0.79 -3.16
N GLY A 27 -13.75 0.89 -1.87
CA GLY A 27 -14.69 1.87 -1.30
C GLY A 27 -14.32 3.31 -1.65
N PHE A 28 -15.32 4.13 -2.00
CA PHE A 28 -15.13 5.55 -2.30
C PHE A 28 -14.55 6.31 -1.10
N ASP A 29 -15.04 6.04 0.11
CA ASP A 29 -14.65 6.75 1.32
C ASP A 29 -13.20 6.46 1.69
N TYR A 30 -12.79 5.19 1.61
CA TYR A 30 -11.38 4.80 1.71
C TYR A 30 -10.48 5.56 0.73
N LEU A 31 -10.85 5.61 -0.57
CA LEU A 31 -10.07 6.32 -1.58
C LEU A 31 -9.97 7.82 -1.28
N LEU A 32 -11.07 8.42 -0.81
CA LEU A 32 -11.13 9.83 -0.44
C LEU A 32 -10.27 10.16 0.78
N LYS A 33 -10.39 9.38 1.85
CA LYS A 33 -9.58 9.52 3.08
C LYS A 33 -8.09 9.34 2.77
N THR A 34 -7.75 8.34 1.94
CA THR A 34 -6.37 8.09 1.52
C THR A 34 -5.83 9.27 0.69
N ALA A 35 -6.57 9.74 -0.32
CA ALA A 35 -6.16 10.90 -1.11
C ALA A 35 -6.00 12.17 -0.25
N MET A 36 -6.84 12.37 0.77
CA MET A 36 -6.69 13.47 1.72
C MET A 36 -5.40 13.33 2.55
N ARG A 37 -5.11 12.14 3.06
CA ARG A 37 -3.89 11.87 3.85
C ARG A 37 -2.61 12.05 3.06
N GLU A 38 -2.58 11.53 1.84
CA GLU A 38 -1.37 11.46 1.04
C GLU A 38 -1.03 12.80 0.38
N SER A 39 -2.03 13.58 -0.04
CA SER A 39 -1.79 14.80 -0.81
C SER A 39 -2.67 15.99 -0.46
N SER A 40 -3.55 15.86 0.54
CA SER A 40 -4.60 16.85 0.80
C SER A 40 -5.45 17.12 -0.46
N LEU A 41 -5.76 16.05 -1.20
CA LEU A 41 -6.48 16.07 -2.49
C LEU A 41 -5.74 16.82 -3.62
N ASN A 42 -4.43 17.02 -3.49
CA ASN A 42 -3.60 17.64 -4.51
C ASN A 42 -3.07 16.60 -5.49
N HIS A 43 -3.69 16.54 -6.66
CA HIS A 43 -3.28 15.61 -7.71
C HIS A 43 -1.92 15.94 -8.34
N ASP A 44 -1.35 17.11 -8.11
CA ASP A 44 0.01 17.48 -8.57
C ASP A 44 1.06 17.41 -7.44
N ALA A 45 0.71 16.88 -6.26
CA ALA A 45 1.60 16.83 -5.10
C ALA A 45 2.89 16.06 -5.41
N LYS A 46 4.04 16.66 -5.07
CA LYS A 46 5.37 16.05 -5.21
C LYS A 46 6.05 15.95 -3.86
N SER A 47 6.59 14.78 -3.55
CA SER A 47 7.49 14.60 -2.41
C SER A 47 8.84 15.25 -2.67
N MET A 48 9.40 15.93 -1.66
CA MET A 48 10.77 16.48 -1.72
C MET A 48 11.85 15.44 -1.40
N THR A 49 11.47 14.29 -0.82
CA THR A 49 12.41 13.31 -0.26
C THR A 49 12.34 11.95 -0.95
N SER A 50 11.48 11.79 -1.96
CA SER A 50 11.29 10.54 -2.69
C SER A 50 10.77 10.78 -4.11
N SER A 51 10.53 9.70 -4.85
CA SER A 51 9.83 9.77 -6.14
C SER A 51 8.30 9.85 -6.01
N ALA A 52 7.73 9.88 -4.80
CA ALA A 52 6.28 9.89 -4.57
C ALA A 52 5.61 11.10 -5.23
N SER A 53 4.50 10.85 -5.94
CA SER A 53 3.82 11.84 -6.76
C SER A 53 2.33 11.59 -6.85
N GLY A 54 1.59 12.68 -7.01
CA GLY A 54 0.18 12.68 -7.32
C GLY A 54 -0.74 12.49 -6.13
N LEU A 55 -2.03 12.28 -6.45
CA LEU A 55 -3.13 12.24 -5.49
C LEU A 55 -2.93 11.20 -4.37
N PHE A 56 -2.29 10.08 -4.70
CA PHE A 56 -2.02 8.95 -3.80
C PHE A 56 -0.53 8.73 -3.54
N GLN A 57 0.33 9.71 -3.84
CA GLN A 57 1.78 9.67 -3.56
C GLN A 57 2.49 8.37 -4.00
N PHE A 58 2.10 7.81 -5.14
CA PHE A 58 2.76 6.64 -5.70
C PHE A 58 4.23 6.94 -5.99
N THR A 59 5.14 6.07 -5.55
CA THR A 59 6.51 6.10 -6.08
C THR A 59 6.61 5.44 -7.44
N GLU A 60 7.76 5.62 -8.09
CA GLU A 60 8.04 4.99 -9.38
C GLU A 60 7.83 3.47 -9.35
N GLN A 61 8.36 2.75 -8.38
CA GLN A 61 8.30 1.28 -8.40
C GLN A 61 6.88 0.76 -8.13
N SER A 62 6.17 1.30 -7.14
CA SER A 62 4.79 0.91 -6.88
C SER A 62 3.87 1.27 -8.04
N TRP A 63 4.09 2.43 -8.67
CA TRP A 63 3.34 2.83 -9.87
C TRP A 63 3.55 1.85 -11.02
N LEU A 64 4.82 1.60 -11.38
CA LEU A 64 5.13 0.72 -12.50
C LEU A 64 4.66 -0.71 -12.26
N GLY A 65 4.79 -1.23 -11.04
CA GLY A 65 4.32 -2.58 -10.70
C GLY A 65 2.79 -2.72 -10.77
N THR A 66 2.07 -1.76 -10.19
CA THR A 66 0.60 -1.77 -10.25
C THR A 66 0.13 -1.61 -11.70
N LEU A 67 0.76 -0.70 -12.46
CA LEU A 67 0.40 -0.43 -13.84
C LEU A 67 0.72 -1.62 -14.76
N LYS A 68 1.85 -2.31 -14.52
CA LYS A 68 2.18 -3.55 -15.23
C LYS A 68 1.11 -4.62 -15.02
N THR A 69 0.61 -4.74 -13.80
CA THR A 69 -0.32 -5.80 -13.41
C THR A 69 -1.75 -5.50 -13.87
N HIS A 70 -2.23 -4.28 -13.64
CA HIS A 70 -3.64 -3.92 -13.80
C HIS A 70 -3.93 -2.99 -14.97
N GLY A 71 -2.90 -2.36 -15.55
CA GLY A 71 -3.05 -1.30 -16.54
C GLY A 71 -3.91 -1.71 -17.73
N ALA A 72 -3.72 -2.90 -18.28
CA ALA A 72 -4.52 -3.42 -19.38
C ALA A 72 -6.03 -3.46 -19.05
N GLY A 73 -6.41 -4.01 -17.89
CA GLY A 73 -7.81 -4.09 -17.46
C GLY A 73 -8.44 -2.72 -17.14
N LEU A 74 -7.62 -1.71 -16.87
CA LEU A 74 -8.07 -0.36 -16.50
C LEU A 74 -8.07 0.64 -17.68
N GLY A 75 -7.74 0.19 -18.89
CA GLY A 75 -7.67 1.03 -20.09
C GLY A 75 -6.32 1.75 -20.28
N LEU A 76 -5.28 1.31 -19.60
CA LEU A 76 -3.90 1.81 -19.68
C LEU A 76 -2.94 0.73 -20.27
N GLY A 77 -3.47 -0.12 -21.14
CA GLY A 77 -2.76 -1.28 -21.71
C GLY A 77 -1.46 -0.90 -22.42
N ASP A 78 -1.50 0.13 -23.27
CA ASP A 78 -0.34 0.61 -24.02
C ASP A 78 0.84 0.97 -23.09
N TYR A 79 0.54 1.67 -21.99
CA TYR A 79 1.54 2.02 -20.98
C TYR A 79 2.06 0.78 -20.23
N SER A 80 1.17 -0.15 -19.87
CA SER A 80 1.56 -1.37 -19.14
C SER A 80 2.45 -2.31 -19.97
N ALA A 81 2.30 -2.32 -21.29
CA ALA A 81 3.06 -3.14 -22.21
C ALA A 81 4.55 -2.74 -22.27
N ALA A 82 4.84 -1.45 -22.11
CA ALA A 82 6.20 -0.89 -22.08
C ALA A 82 6.97 -1.23 -20.79
N ILE A 83 6.29 -1.73 -19.76
CA ILE A 83 6.88 -2.05 -18.46
C ILE A 83 7.35 -3.50 -18.46
N THR A 84 8.58 -3.72 -18.04
CA THR A 84 9.19 -5.04 -17.87
C THR A 84 9.65 -5.21 -16.42
N GLN A 85 9.69 -6.45 -15.96
CA GLN A 85 10.25 -6.79 -14.66
C GLN A 85 11.62 -7.46 -14.87
N THR A 86 12.64 -6.97 -14.18
CA THR A 86 13.98 -7.57 -14.22
C THR A 86 14.00 -8.89 -13.46
N ALA A 87 15.05 -9.69 -13.64
CA ALA A 87 15.25 -10.92 -12.86
C ALA A 87 15.31 -10.69 -11.34
N THR A 88 15.65 -9.46 -10.92
CA THR A 88 15.67 -9.04 -9.51
C THR A 88 14.32 -8.52 -9.01
N GLY A 89 13.26 -8.61 -9.82
CA GLY A 89 11.91 -8.18 -9.45
C GLY A 89 11.61 -6.69 -9.66
N ARG A 90 12.55 -5.90 -10.18
CA ARG A 90 12.40 -4.45 -10.36
C ARG A 90 11.62 -4.13 -11.63
N TYR A 91 10.68 -3.18 -11.56
CA TYR A 91 9.94 -2.71 -12.73
C TYR A 91 10.70 -1.58 -13.43
N VAL A 92 10.86 -1.72 -14.75
CA VAL A 92 11.61 -0.78 -15.60
C VAL A 92 10.90 -0.54 -16.93
N VAL A 93 11.15 0.64 -17.49
CA VAL A 93 10.75 1.04 -18.85
C VAL A 93 12.03 1.40 -19.58
N ALA A 94 12.28 0.75 -20.73
CA ALA A 94 13.56 0.87 -21.43
C ALA A 94 13.74 2.25 -22.07
N ASN A 95 12.67 2.81 -22.66
CA ASN A 95 12.71 4.13 -23.28
C ASN A 95 12.49 5.23 -22.22
N ALA A 96 13.41 6.19 -22.13
CA ALA A 96 13.36 7.24 -21.11
C ALA A 96 12.20 8.24 -21.31
N ALA A 97 11.85 8.57 -22.56
CA ALA A 97 10.73 9.48 -22.86
C ALA A 97 9.39 8.81 -22.53
N GLU A 98 9.23 7.54 -22.91
CA GLU A 98 8.05 6.75 -22.55
C GLU A 98 7.94 6.54 -21.04
N LYS A 99 9.06 6.30 -20.36
CA LYS A 99 9.11 6.25 -18.89
C LYS A 99 8.58 7.55 -18.27
N ALA A 100 8.99 8.71 -18.81
CA ALA A 100 8.53 10.00 -18.31
C ALA A 100 7.02 10.18 -18.53
N GLU A 101 6.49 9.81 -19.70
CA GLU A 101 5.05 9.81 -19.99
C GLU A 101 4.29 8.91 -18.99
N ILE A 102 4.76 7.67 -18.79
CA ILE A 102 4.15 6.72 -17.86
C ILE A 102 4.15 7.26 -16.43
N LEU A 103 5.25 7.89 -15.99
CA LEU A 103 5.36 8.42 -14.64
C LEU A 103 4.53 9.69 -14.41
N ALA A 104 4.27 10.46 -15.46
CA ALA A 104 3.42 11.66 -15.41
C ALA A 104 1.94 11.32 -15.18
N LEU A 105 1.50 10.12 -15.55
CA LEU A 105 0.13 9.64 -15.27
C LEU A 105 -0.20 9.58 -13.78
N ARG A 106 0.79 9.60 -12.88
CA ARG A 106 0.55 9.71 -11.43
C ARG A 106 -0.17 10.99 -11.04
N ASP A 107 0.03 12.05 -11.82
CA ASP A 107 -0.56 13.36 -11.60
C ASP A 107 -1.96 13.47 -12.22
N ASP A 108 -2.31 12.55 -13.14
CA ASP A 108 -3.68 12.43 -13.63
C ASP A 108 -4.56 11.81 -12.53
N ALA A 109 -5.47 12.60 -11.98
CA ALA A 109 -6.31 12.16 -10.86
C ALA A 109 -7.14 10.90 -11.16
N ARG A 110 -7.54 10.69 -12.43
CA ARG A 110 -8.34 9.50 -12.81
C ARG A 110 -7.44 8.28 -12.85
N ALA A 111 -6.31 8.35 -13.55
CA ALA A 111 -5.34 7.25 -13.60
C ALA A 111 -4.85 6.91 -12.18
N SER A 112 -4.44 7.92 -11.42
CA SER A 112 -3.99 7.78 -10.02
C SER A 112 -5.02 7.09 -9.14
N ALA A 113 -6.30 7.50 -9.21
CA ALA A 113 -7.38 6.88 -8.45
C ALA A 113 -7.64 5.42 -8.83
N LEU A 114 -7.55 5.08 -10.11
CA LEU A 114 -7.72 3.69 -10.57
C LEU A 114 -6.61 2.79 -10.08
N MET A 115 -5.36 3.26 -10.20
CA MET A 115 -4.22 2.52 -9.74
C MET A 115 -4.25 2.36 -8.22
N ALA A 116 -4.70 3.38 -7.47
CA ALA A 116 -4.90 3.27 -6.03
C ALA A 116 -5.98 2.24 -5.66
N GLY A 117 -7.09 2.23 -6.40
CA GLY A 117 -8.14 1.23 -6.25
C GLY A 117 -7.60 -0.19 -6.45
N ALA A 118 -6.90 -0.44 -7.56
CA ALA A 118 -6.33 -1.76 -7.86
C ALA A 118 -5.25 -2.19 -6.86
N TYR A 119 -4.33 -1.29 -6.49
CA TYR A 119 -3.31 -1.55 -5.48
C TYR A 119 -3.93 -1.93 -4.11
N THR A 120 -5.06 -1.29 -3.78
CA THR A 120 -5.78 -1.58 -2.53
C THR A 120 -6.42 -2.97 -2.57
N GLN A 121 -6.99 -3.40 -3.71
CA GLN A 121 -7.54 -4.75 -3.87
C GLN A 121 -6.47 -5.83 -3.74
N ASP A 122 -5.29 -5.61 -4.33
CA ASP A 122 -4.14 -6.53 -4.16
C ASP A 122 -3.74 -6.63 -2.68
N SER A 123 -3.73 -5.48 -1.99
CA SER A 123 -3.39 -5.42 -0.57
C SER A 123 -4.42 -6.13 0.30
N ALA A 124 -5.71 -5.93 0.03
CA ALA A 124 -6.82 -6.61 0.70
C ALA A 124 -6.69 -8.13 0.55
N THR A 125 -6.50 -8.61 -0.68
CA THR A 125 -6.34 -10.05 -0.97
C THR A 125 -5.16 -10.68 -0.22
N VAL A 126 -4.05 -9.96 -0.05
CA VAL A 126 -2.91 -10.47 0.72
C VAL A 126 -3.18 -10.46 2.21
N LEU A 127 -3.78 -9.37 2.73
CA LEU A 127 -4.11 -9.27 4.14
C LEU A 127 -5.14 -10.34 4.54
N GLU A 128 -6.23 -10.47 3.81
CA GLU A 128 -7.30 -11.42 4.08
C GLU A 128 -6.79 -12.87 4.16
N ARG A 129 -5.93 -13.26 3.21
CA ARG A 129 -5.31 -14.59 3.23
C ARG A 129 -4.42 -14.83 4.45
N ARG A 130 -3.81 -13.78 5.01
CA ARG A 130 -2.93 -13.87 6.17
C ARG A 130 -3.67 -13.76 7.50
N LEU A 131 -4.73 -12.94 7.53
CA LEU A 131 -5.53 -12.67 8.73
C LEU A 131 -6.67 -13.67 8.91
N GLY A 132 -7.13 -14.32 7.84
CA GLY A 132 -8.32 -15.19 7.87
C GLY A 132 -9.64 -14.42 8.05
N ARG A 133 -9.61 -13.08 7.89
CA ARG A 133 -10.75 -12.16 7.97
C ARG A 133 -10.55 -10.99 7.02
N GLU A 134 -11.63 -10.28 6.72
CA GLU A 134 -11.56 -9.00 6.01
C GLU A 134 -10.68 -7.98 6.75
N ALA A 135 -9.91 -7.22 5.98
CA ALA A 135 -9.10 -6.11 6.49
C ALA A 135 -9.97 -4.84 6.58
N SER A 136 -9.89 -4.13 7.70
CA SER A 136 -10.53 -2.83 7.86
C SER A 136 -9.91 -1.76 6.97
N GLU A 137 -10.60 -0.63 6.77
CA GLU A 137 -10.05 0.53 6.04
C GLU A 137 -8.72 1.02 6.65
N GLY A 138 -8.62 1.03 7.99
CA GLY A 138 -7.40 1.38 8.69
C GLY A 138 -6.26 0.40 8.41
N GLU A 139 -6.53 -0.90 8.34
CA GLU A 139 -5.55 -1.94 8.01
C GLU A 139 -5.12 -1.90 6.54
N LEU A 140 -6.04 -1.61 5.62
CA LEU A 140 -5.72 -1.34 4.22
C LEU A 140 -4.80 -0.13 4.09
N TYR A 141 -5.01 0.91 4.92
CA TYR A 141 -4.09 2.04 4.99
C TYR A 141 -2.72 1.65 5.54
N ILE A 142 -2.65 0.77 6.55
CA ILE A 142 -1.37 0.21 7.01
C ILE A 142 -0.67 -0.53 5.86
N ALA A 143 -1.39 -1.26 5.01
CA ALA A 143 -0.81 -1.90 3.82
C ALA A 143 -0.38 -0.91 2.74
N HIS A 144 -1.07 0.22 2.60
CA HIS A 144 -0.58 1.32 1.76
C HIS A 144 0.76 1.85 2.27
N PHE A 145 0.88 2.03 3.59
CA PHE A 145 2.07 2.54 4.24
C PHE A 145 3.22 1.52 4.24
N LEU A 146 3.04 0.32 4.81
CA LEU A 146 4.07 -0.71 5.03
C LEU A 146 4.14 -1.80 3.93
N GLY A 147 3.32 -1.71 2.89
CA GLY A 147 3.05 -2.86 2.02
C GLY A 147 2.24 -3.96 2.73
N ALA A 148 1.58 -4.82 1.97
CA ALA A 148 0.67 -5.82 2.55
C ALA A 148 1.36 -6.83 3.47
N GLY A 149 2.61 -7.22 3.18
CA GLY A 149 3.39 -8.11 4.05
C GLY A 149 3.80 -7.44 5.37
N GLY A 150 4.21 -6.17 5.32
CA GLY A 150 4.55 -5.39 6.51
C GLY A 150 3.31 -5.11 7.38
N ALA A 151 2.17 -4.83 6.75
CA ALA A 151 0.90 -4.67 7.44
C ALA A 151 0.45 -5.95 8.14
N ALA A 152 0.46 -7.10 7.47
CA ALA A 152 0.13 -8.37 8.11
C ALA A 152 1.04 -8.67 9.31
N LYS A 153 2.35 -8.35 9.19
CA LYS A 153 3.30 -8.48 10.30
C LYS A 153 2.95 -7.55 11.46
N LEU A 154 2.57 -6.30 11.20
CA LEU A 154 2.21 -5.35 12.25
C LEU A 154 0.91 -5.76 12.95
N ILE A 155 -0.10 -6.16 12.17
CA ILE A 155 -1.41 -6.58 12.69
C ILE A 155 -1.23 -7.80 13.59
N GLY A 156 -0.56 -8.86 13.10
CA GLY A 156 -0.28 -10.03 13.91
C GLY A 156 0.56 -9.71 15.15
N ALA A 157 1.57 -8.83 15.03
CA ALA A 157 2.35 -8.41 16.20
C ALA A 157 1.52 -7.61 17.22
N ALA A 158 0.56 -6.79 16.78
CA ALA A 158 -0.33 -6.05 17.65
C ALA A 158 -1.35 -6.96 18.36
N GLU A 159 -1.75 -8.07 17.73
CA GLU A 159 -2.65 -9.08 18.29
C GLU A 159 -1.91 -10.04 19.24
N ASP A 160 -0.77 -10.60 18.82
CA ASP A 160 -0.06 -11.66 19.54
C ASP A 160 0.96 -11.13 20.57
N THR A 161 1.61 -10.01 20.26
CA THR A 161 2.72 -9.43 21.05
C THR A 161 2.60 -7.91 21.16
N PRO A 162 1.51 -7.37 21.72
CA PRO A 162 1.15 -5.95 21.62
C PRO A 162 2.25 -5.00 22.09
N ASP A 163 2.99 -5.39 23.14
CA ASP A 163 4.07 -4.59 23.75
C ASP A 163 5.43 -4.70 23.03
N ALA A 164 5.53 -5.51 21.98
CA ALA A 164 6.75 -5.64 21.20
C ALA A 164 7.13 -4.29 20.56
N ARG A 165 8.40 -3.95 20.60
CA ARG A 165 8.92 -2.71 20.01
C ARG A 165 8.72 -2.68 18.51
N ALA A 166 7.94 -1.73 17.99
CA ALA A 166 7.68 -1.65 16.57
C ALA A 166 8.92 -1.27 15.75
N ASP A 167 9.85 -0.51 16.33
CA ASP A 167 11.08 -0.10 15.66
C ASP A 167 12.08 -1.25 15.45
N THR A 168 12.08 -2.26 16.32
CA THR A 168 12.87 -3.48 16.10
C THR A 168 12.23 -4.40 15.07
N LEU A 169 10.89 -4.42 15.00
CA LEU A 169 10.15 -5.18 13.99
C LEU A 169 10.26 -4.56 12.59
N PHE A 170 10.36 -3.22 12.51
CA PHE A 170 10.37 -2.46 11.26
C PHE A 170 11.48 -1.38 11.23
N PRO A 171 12.77 -1.77 11.31
CA PRO A 171 13.87 -0.81 11.51
C PRO A 171 13.97 0.23 10.38
N ALA A 172 13.77 -0.21 9.14
CA ALA A 172 13.74 0.67 7.97
C ALA A 172 12.59 1.69 8.02
N ALA A 173 11.37 1.24 8.34
CA ALA A 173 10.22 2.11 8.43
C ALA A 173 10.33 3.08 9.61
N ALA A 174 10.92 2.63 10.73
CA ALA A 174 11.17 3.44 11.91
C ALA A 174 12.20 4.55 11.66
N ALA A 175 13.31 4.23 10.97
CA ALA A 175 14.30 5.23 10.56
C ALA A 175 13.70 6.27 9.60
N ALA A 176 12.85 5.83 8.68
CA ALA A 176 12.16 6.69 7.72
C ALA A 176 11.04 7.55 8.35
N ASN A 177 10.40 7.07 9.43
CA ASN A 177 9.17 7.65 9.97
C ASN A 177 9.24 7.74 11.49
N THR A 178 10.22 8.46 11.99
CA THR A 178 10.47 8.55 13.44
C THR A 178 9.23 9.02 14.21
N ALA A 179 8.46 9.95 13.66
CA ALA A 179 7.22 10.44 14.27
C ALA A 179 6.11 9.38 14.43
N ILE A 180 6.16 8.28 13.67
CA ILE A 180 5.21 7.15 13.76
C ILE A 180 5.72 6.08 14.73
N PHE A 181 7.03 5.82 14.75
CA PHE A 181 7.61 4.74 15.55
C PHE A 181 8.12 5.17 16.93
N TYR A 182 8.25 6.48 17.18
CA TYR A 182 8.73 7.02 18.45
C TYR A 182 7.79 8.09 19.01
N GLY A 183 7.63 8.11 20.33
CA GLY A 183 6.89 9.13 21.07
C GLY A 183 7.78 10.18 21.73
N ALA A 184 7.20 10.93 22.67
CA ALA A 184 7.88 12.02 23.38
C ALA A 184 9.15 11.54 24.09
N GLY A 185 10.26 12.26 23.92
CA GLY A 185 11.54 11.85 24.51
C GLY A 185 12.21 10.64 23.82
N GLY A 186 11.73 10.24 22.63
CA GLY A 186 12.39 9.22 21.81
C GLY A 186 12.10 7.78 22.23
N HIS A 187 11.12 7.53 23.10
CA HIS A 187 10.71 6.17 23.43
C HIS A 187 10.12 5.48 22.20
N ALA A 188 10.53 4.24 21.95
CA ALA A 188 9.96 3.42 20.89
C ALA A 188 8.51 3.07 21.25
N ARG A 189 7.62 3.20 20.28
CA ARG A 189 6.23 2.75 20.37
C ARG A 189 6.15 1.22 20.25
N SER A 190 5.15 0.65 20.90
CA SER A 190 4.83 -0.76 20.75
C SER A 190 4.17 -1.06 19.39
N ALA A 191 4.00 -2.34 19.07
CA ALA A 191 3.26 -2.77 17.89
C ALA A 191 1.80 -2.30 17.95
N SER A 192 1.14 -2.44 19.12
CA SER A 192 -0.22 -1.97 19.34
C SER A 192 -0.35 -0.46 19.23
N ASP A 193 0.61 0.31 19.73
CA ASP A 193 0.63 1.78 19.64
C ASP A 193 0.74 2.26 18.18
N VAL A 194 1.64 1.64 17.39
CA VAL A 194 1.81 2.01 15.97
C VAL A 194 0.57 1.63 15.16
N TYR A 195 0.02 0.44 15.40
CA TYR A 195 -1.24 -0.01 14.79
C TYR A 195 -2.37 1.00 15.09
N ALA A 196 -2.61 1.29 16.37
CA ALA A 196 -3.67 2.21 16.79
C ALA A 196 -3.47 3.62 16.22
N ASN A 197 -2.24 4.13 16.16
CA ASN A 197 -1.96 5.44 15.58
C ASN A 197 -2.33 5.52 14.09
N LEU A 198 -2.01 4.46 13.33
CA LEU A 198 -2.26 4.41 11.89
C LEU A 198 -3.75 4.27 11.59
N VAL A 199 -4.46 3.40 12.31
CA VAL A 199 -5.91 3.18 12.18
C VAL A 199 -6.70 4.44 12.59
N ALA A 200 -6.45 4.99 13.78
CA ALA A 200 -7.21 6.12 14.31
C ALA A 200 -7.16 7.36 13.41
N LYS A 201 -6.02 7.62 12.78
CA LYS A 201 -5.90 8.74 11.84
C LYS A 201 -6.69 8.54 10.54
N HIS A 202 -7.08 7.30 10.21
CA HIS A 202 -7.85 6.99 9.00
C HIS A 202 -9.35 7.04 9.29
N GLU A 203 -9.77 6.50 10.44
CA GLU A 203 -11.18 6.43 10.82
C GLU A 203 -11.75 7.79 11.26
N ASN A 204 -10.97 8.64 11.92
CA ASN A 204 -11.45 9.90 12.52
C ASN A 204 -11.54 11.08 11.53
N MET A 205 -11.85 10.83 10.26
CA MET A 205 -11.99 11.89 9.25
C MET A 205 -13.46 12.25 8.99
N ASP A 206 -13.79 13.55 8.99
CA ASP A 206 -15.14 14.02 8.64
C ASP A 206 -15.38 13.90 7.13
N GLU A 207 -16.01 12.80 6.75
CA GLU A 207 -16.28 12.44 5.35
C GLU A 207 -17.08 13.52 4.60
N ALA A 208 -18.07 14.15 5.24
CA ALA A 208 -18.91 15.16 4.61
C ALA A 208 -18.08 16.38 4.19
N GLN A 209 -17.17 16.82 5.07
CA GLN A 209 -16.23 17.89 4.76
C GLN A 209 -15.25 17.48 3.65
N LEU A 210 -14.74 16.25 3.69
CA LEU A 210 -13.83 15.74 2.65
C LEU A 210 -14.49 15.68 1.27
N VAL A 211 -15.74 15.22 1.19
CA VAL A 211 -16.50 15.16 -0.06
C VAL A 211 -16.69 16.55 -0.65
N GLN A 212 -17.03 17.54 0.18
CA GLN A 212 -17.17 18.91 -0.29
C GLN A 212 -15.84 19.47 -0.79
N ALA A 213 -14.74 19.24 -0.07
CA ALA A 213 -13.40 19.64 -0.50
C ALA A 213 -13.01 19.00 -1.84
N ALA A 214 -13.31 17.72 -2.04
CA ALA A 214 -13.02 16.99 -3.28
C ALA A 214 -13.90 17.43 -4.46
N ARG A 215 -15.14 17.85 -4.22
CA ARG A 215 -16.03 18.44 -5.24
C ARG A 215 -15.56 19.81 -5.69
N ASN A 216 -15.05 20.61 -4.76
CA ASN A 216 -14.55 21.96 -5.02
C ASN A 216 -13.18 21.99 -5.72
N ARG A 217 -12.51 20.84 -5.88
CA ARG A 217 -11.27 20.71 -6.64
C ARG A 217 -11.55 20.22 -8.07
N PRO A 218 -11.57 21.12 -9.06
CA PRO A 218 -11.73 20.73 -10.46
C PRO A 218 -10.52 19.96 -10.96
N LEU A 219 -10.72 19.05 -11.92
CA LEU A 219 -9.63 18.40 -12.64
C LEU A 219 -9.09 19.34 -13.72
N SER A 220 -7.77 19.56 -13.72
CA SER A 220 -7.10 20.17 -14.87
C SER A 220 -7.27 19.26 -16.10
N THR A 221 -7.83 19.79 -17.18
CA THR A 221 -8.25 19.05 -18.39
C THR A 221 -7.10 18.55 -19.28
N SER A 222 -5.84 18.81 -18.92
CA SER A 222 -4.69 18.61 -19.82
C SER A 222 -4.17 17.17 -19.94
N GLY A 223 -4.49 16.25 -19.02
CA GLY A 223 -3.86 14.91 -18.98
C GLY A 223 -4.49 13.83 -19.86
N TYR A 224 -5.83 13.83 -19.98
CA TYR A 224 -6.57 12.70 -20.58
C TYR A 224 -6.64 12.71 -22.11
N THR A 225 -6.47 13.87 -22.75
CA THR A 225 -6.65 14.00 -24.21
C THR A 225 -5.63 13.18 -25.00
N ASN A 226 -4.47 12.85 -24.44
CA ASN A 226 -3.43 12.09 -25.12
C ASN A 226 -3.61 10.56 -25.02
N ALA A 227 -4.10 10.04 -23.88
CA ALA A 227 -4.33 8.60 -23.71
C ALA A 227 -5.55 8.11 -24.52
N ALA A 228 -6.65 8.85 -24.47
CA ALA A 228 -7.85 8.53 -25.26
C ALA A 228 -7.62 8.67 -26.78
N ARG A 229 -6.76 9.61 -27.21
CA ARG A 229 -6.35 9.74 -28.62
C ARG A 229 -5.54 8.54 -29.09
N ARG A 230 -4.58 8.03 -28.30
CA ARG A 230 -3.80 6.83 -28.70
C ARG A 230 -4.68 5.59 -28.85
N SER A 231 -5.67 5.38 -27.97
CA SER A 231 -6.61 4.25 -28.11
C SER A 231 -7.56 4.42 -29.31
N ALA A 232 -7.92 5.65 -29.67
CA ALA A 232 -8.72 5.92 -30.88
C ALA A 232 -7.89 5.78 -32.16
N ASP A 233 -6.63 6.21 -32.15
CA ASP A 233 -5.70 6.09 -33.28
C ASP A 233 -5.27 4.63 -33.53
N ALA A 234 -5.19 3.81 -32.47
CA ALA A 234 -4.92 2.37 -32.58
C ALA A 234 -6.11 1.58 -33.17
N ALA A 235 -7.33 2.09 -33.06
CA ALA A 235 -8.54 1.50 -33.66
C ALA A 235 -8.74 1.87 -35.15
N GLY A 236 -7.93 2.77 -35.70
CA GLY A 236 -8.04 3.18 -37.10
C GLY A 236 -6.74 3.73 -37.68
N GLY A 237 -5.90 2.89 -38.29
CA GLY A 237 -4.91 3.41 -39.24
C GLY A 237 -3.67 2.57 -39.52
N ASN A 238 -3.60 2.12 -40.76
CA ASN A 238 -2.46 1.52 -41.45
C ASN A 238 -1.25 2.50 -41.51
N VAL A 239 -0.05 2.00 -41.17
CA VAL A 239 1.34 2.38 -41.55
C VAL A 239 1.62 3.83 -42.06
N ARG A 240 2.54 4.54 -41.37
CA ARG A 240 3.85 5.03 -41.91
C ARG A 240 4.58 5.95 -40.90
N ARG A 241 5.69 5.47 -40.34
CA ARG A 241 6.60 6.21 -39.47
C ARG A 241 7.65 6.94 -40.32
N GLY A 242 7.56 8.26 -40.39
CA GLY A 242 8.56 9.14 -40.99
C GLY A 242 9.30 9.93 -39.92
N TYR A 243 10.62 9.72 -39.83
CA TYR A 243 11.52 10.51 -39.01
C TYR A 243 11.86 11.81 -39.74
N ALA A 244 11.76 12.96 -39.06
CA ALA A 244 12.37 14.20 -39.53
C ALA A 244 12.93 15.01 -38.36
N THR A 245 14.10 15.54 -38.61
CA THR A 245 15.08 16.14 -37.72
C THR A 245 15.02 17.67 -37.70
N ARG A 246 15.50 18.24 -36.57
CA ARG A 246 16.30 19.49 -36.45
C ARG A 246 15.60 20.86 -36.53
N GLY A 247 15.86 21.70 -35.51
CA GLY A 247 15.72 23.16 -35.57
C GLY A 247 15.71 23.83 -34.19
N ALA A 248 16.76 24.58 -33.86
CA ALA A 248 17.00 25.26 -32.58
C ALA A 248 16.33 26.66 -32.48
N ALA A 249 16.04 27.13 -31.26
CA ALA A 249 16.36 28.48 -30.71
C ALA A 249 15.57 28.82 -29.41
N LEU A 250 16.30 29.38 -28.42
CA LEU A 250 15.81 30.15 -27.25
C LEU A 250 15.64 31.66 -27.64
N PRO A 251 15.13 32.63 -26.81
CA PRO A 251 14.96 32.64 -25.34
C PRO A 251 13.67 33.30 -24.78
N SER A 252 13.58 33.31 -23.44
CA SER A 252 12.57 33.91 -22.55
C SER A 252 12.30 35.42 -22.74
N PRO A 253 11.24 35.93 -22.10
CA PRO A 253 11.50 36.99 -21.11
C PRO A 253 10.81 36.80 -19.75
N VAL A 254 11.45 37.41 -18.76
CA VAL A 254 11.06 37.62 -17.36
C VAL A 254 9.89 38.61 -17.28
N GLN A 255 8.94 38.40 -16.36
CA GLN A 255 8.16 39.51 -15.81
C GLN A 255 7.88 39.32 -14.31
N SER A 256 8.40 40.28 -13.56
CA SER A 256 8.21 40.49 -12.14
C SER A 256 6.82 41.10 -11.87
N GLY A 257 6.14 40.64 -10.82
CA GLY A 257 4.89 41.22 -10.35
C GLY A 257 4.67 40.91 -8.87
N SER A 258 4.72 41.95 -8.06
CA SER A 258 4.79 41.97 -6.60
C SER A 258 3.45 41.67 -5.91
N SER A 259 3.57 41.20 -4.67
CA SER A 259 2.54 40.81 -3.70
C SER A 259 1.60 41.90 -3.19
N SER A 260 0.37 41.50 -2.90
CA SER A 260 -0.49 41.95 -1.78
C SER A 260 -1.41 40.77 -1.45
N GLY A 261 -1.63 40.28 -0.24
CA GLY A 261 -1.48 40.85 1.10
C GLY A 261 -2.82 40.67 1.81
N LEU A 262 -3.14 39.45 2.26
CA LEU A 262 -4.28 39.22 3.17
C LEU A 262 -3.91 38.20 4.24
N SER A 263 -3.77 38.73 5.45
CA SER A 263 -3.65 38.03 6.71
C SER A 263 -4.92 37.26 7.01
N GLY A 264 -4.76 35.98 7.37
CA GLY A 264 -5.82 35.11 7.87
C GLY A 264 -5.23 34.19 8.93
N THR A 265 -5.85 34.20 10.09
CA THR A 265 -5.36 33.82 11.41
C THR A 265 -4.88 32.36 11.54
N SER A 266 -3.81 32.21 12.30
CA SER A 266 -3.22 30.97 12.79
C SER A 266 -4.22 30.05 13.51
N TYR A 267 -4.33 28.81 13.04
CA TYR A 267 -4.75 27.66 13.84
C TYR A 267 -3.82 26.47 13.59
N GLY A 268 -3.04 26.14 14.63
CA GLY A 268 -2.84 24.78 15.15
C GLY A 268 -2.36 23.66 14.23
N ARG A 269 -1.09 23.27 14.45
CA ARG A 269 -0.40 22.01 14.05
C ARG A 269 -0.12 21.84 12.55
N ALA A 270 1.18 21.84 12.24
CA ALA A 270 1.67 21.41 10.93
C ALA A 270 1.11 20.00 10.61
N PRO A 271 0.57 19.76 9.40
CA PRO A 271 0.30 18.41 8.96
C PRO A 271 1.65 17.69 8.96
N LEU A 272 1.79 16.66 9.79
CA LEU A 272 2.96 15.79 9.75
C LEU A 272 2.98 15.16 8.36
N MET A 273 3.79 15.73 7.46
CA MET A 273 4.08 15.13 6.17
C MET A 273 4.69 13.76 6.47
N LEU A 274 3.94 12.70 6.14
CA LEU A 274 4.48 11.35 6.15
C LEU A 274 5.67 11.34 5.20
N SER A 275 6.84 11.04 5.75
CA SER A 275 8.08 10.98 4.99
C SER A 275 7.97 9.77 4.05
N PRO A 276 7.97 9.95 2.71
CA PRO A 276 7.70 8.84 1.79
C PRO A 276 8.84 7.81 1.64
N ALA A 277 9.73 7.74 2.64
CA ALA A 277 10.84 6.81 2.68
C ALA A 277 10.41 5.35 2.96
N VAL A 278 9.11 5.05 3.08
CA VAL A 278 8.63 3.66 3.17
C VAL A 278 8.59 2.96 1.81
N VAL A 279 8.44 3.70 0.72
CA VAL A 279 8.17 3.05 -0.56
C VAL A 279 9.45 2.51 -1.24
N GLN A 280 10.64 2.83 -0.74
CA GLN A 280 11.91 2.27 -1.26
C GLN A 280 12.40 1.03 -0.52
N ILE A 281 11.98 0.80 0.73
CA ILE A 281 12.53 -0.31 1.54
C ILE A 281 11.58 -1.51 1.59
N LEU A 282 10.29 -1.33 1.31
CA LEU A 282 9.33 -2.45 1.26
C LEU A 282 9.01 -2.90 -0.18
N SER A 283 9.50 -2.17 -1.19
CA SER A 283 9.47 -2.59 -2.60
C SER A 283 10.69 -3.43 -3.02
N SER A 284 11.71 -3.56 -2.17
CA SER A 284 12.81 -4.53 -2.36
C SER A 284 12.50 -5.93 -1.81
N LEU A 285 11.37 -6.09 -1.12
CA LEU A 285 10.82 -7.38 -0.73
C LEU A 285 9.69 -7.73 -1.71
N ASN A 286 10.06 -8.44 -2.79
CA ASN A 286 9.18 -9.18 -3.69
C ASN A 286 7.73 -8.66 -3.82
N PRO A 287 7.41 -7.88 -4.88
CA PRO A 287 6.04 -7.83 -5.34
C PRO A 287 5.73 -9.19 -5.98
N PHE A 288 5.28 -10.13 -5.14
CA PHE A 288 4.75 -11.44 -5.49
C PHE A 288 5.72 -12.38 -6.23
N PRO A 289 6.28 -13.42 -5.59
CA PRO A 289 6.64 -14.59 -6.38
C PRO A 289 5.36 -15.07 -7.05
N ALA A 290 5.35 -15.14 -8.38
CA ALA A 290 4.38 -15.96 -9.08
C ALA A 290 4.59 -17.38 -8.54
N GLU A 291 3.74 -17.84 -7.64
CA GLU A 291 3.68 -19.27 -7.34
C GLU A 291 3.30 -19.94 -8.65
N SER A 292 4.27 -20.66 -9.24
CA SER A 292 4.01 -21.56 -10.34
C SER A 292 2.85 -22.44 -9.93
N THR A 293 1.72 -22.31 -10.65
CA THR A 293 0.52 -23.11 -10.46
C THR A 293 0.86 -24.55 -10.86
N THR A 294 1.53 -25.27 -9.97
CA THR A 294 1.50 -26.72 -9.98
C THR A 294 0.30 -27.07 -9.12
N VAL A 295 -0.79 -27.45 -9.79
CA VAL A 295 -1.98 -28.02 -9.17
C VAL A 295 -1.53 -29.26 -8.40
N ARG A 296 -1.24 -29.08 -7.10
CA ARG A 296 -0.99 -30.17 -6.16
C ARG A 296 -2.34 -30.49 -5.55
N THR A 297 -2.97 -31.50 -6.15
CA THR A 297 -4.24 -32.12 -5.75
C THR A 297 -4.38 -32.27 -4.23
N ASP A 298 -5.59 -32.00 -3.73
CA ASP A 298 -6.00 -31.97 -2.32
C ASP A 298 -5.60 -33.20 -1.47
N LYS A 299 -5.21 -34.30 -2.10
CA LYS A 299 -4.71 -35.51 -1.43
C LYS A 299 -3.49 -35.29 -0.53
N ALA A 300 -2.60 -34.34 -0.87
CA ALA A 300 -1.38 -34.10 -0.10
C ALA A 300 -1.61 -33.33 1.23
N ARG A 301 -2.79 -32.72 1.42
CA ARG A 301 -3.14 -32.03 2.67
C ARG A 301 -3.62 -33.02 3.74
N ASP A 302 -4.40 -34.03 3.35
CA ASP A 302 -4.88 -35.08 4.26
C ASP A 302 -3.72 -35.99 4.71
N ASP A 303 -2.83 -36.39 3.80
CA ASP A 303 -1.68 -37.24 4.13
C ASP A 303 -0.72 -36.57 5.15
N ASN A 304 -0.67 -35.23 5.19
CA ASN A 304 0.18 -34.47 6.11
C ASN A 304 -0.49 -34.19 7.46
N ALA A 305 -1.83 -34.20 7.53
CA ALA A 305 -2.57 -34.12 8.79
C ALA A 305 -2.41 -35.43 9.58
N ASP A 306 -2.59 -36.57 8.90
CA ASP A 306 -2.43 -37.90 9.49
C ASP A 306 -0.99 -38.13 9.98
N ALA A 307 0.01 -37.71 9.20
CA ALA A 307 1.42 -37.84 9.60
C ALA A 307 1.76 -37.01 10.84
N ARG A 308 1.14 -35.83 11.02
CA ARG A 308 1.34 -34.97 12.19
C ARG A 308 0.66 -35.54 13.43
N GLU A 309 -0.52 -36.13 13.27
CA GLU A 309 -1.22 -36.77 14.37
C GLU A 309 -0.49 -38.02 14.88
N VAL A 310 0.00 -38.86 13.95
CA VAL A 310 0.82 -40.04 14.30
C VAL A 310 2.15 -39.65 14.95
N ALA A 311 2.77 -38.56 14.50
CA ALA A 311 3.99 -38.04 15.11
C ALA A 311 3.75 -37.47 16.53
N GLY A 312 2.57 -36.85 16.76
CA GLY A 312 2.12 -36.39 18.07
C GLY A 312 1.97 -37.54 19.06
N ARG A 313 1.19 -38.58 18.70
CA ARG A 313 0.96 -39.75 19.57
C ARG A 313 2.26 -40.46 19.97
N ARG A 314 3.18 -40.67 19.01
CA ARG A 314 4.51 -41.27 19.29
C ARG A 314 5.40 -40.41 20.18
N ARG A 315 5.14 -39.11 20.29
CA ARG A 315 5.89 -38.19 21.14
C ARG A 315 5.34 -38.21 22.57
N ASP A 316 4.03 -38.35 22.71
CA ASP A 316 3.35 -38.47 23.99
C ASP A 316 3.64 -39.83 24.64
N GLU A 317 3.61 -40.93 23.88
CA GLU A 317 4.00 -42.27 24.35
C GLU A 317 5.43 -42.30 24.89
N ARG A 318 6.38 -41.67 24.17
CA ARG A 318 7.78 -41.55 24.64
C ARG A 318 7.94 -40.67 25.87
N ASN A 319 7.06 -39.70 26.08
CA ASN A 319 7.09 -38.86 27.27
C ASN A 319 6.51 -39.61 28.48
N GLU A 320 5.49 -40.45 28.28
CA GLU A 320 4.95 -41.35 29.30
C GLU A 320 5.97 -42.40 29.73
N GLU A 321 6.61 -43.12 28.79
CA GLU A 321 7.67 -44.08 29.13
C GLU A 321 8.82 -43.43 29.90
N ARG A 322 9.20 -42.19 29.55
CA ARG A 322 10.27 -41.45 30.24
C ARG A 322 9.85 -41.00 31.65
N ASN A 323 8.57 -40.74 31.87
CA ASN A 323 8.02 -40.42 33.18
C ASN A 323 7.88 -41.66 34.06
N GLU A 324 7.47 -42.80 33.50
CA GLU A 324 7.40 -44.07 34.22
C GLU A 324 8.79 -44.57 34.63
N ALA A 325 9.79 -44.48 33.75
CA ALA A 325 11.17 -44.78 34.08
C ALA A 325 11.71 -43.91 35.24
N ARG A 326 11.33 -42.63 35.28
CA ARG A 326 11.67 -41.71 36.38
C ARG A 326 10.96 -42.05 37.70
N LEU A 327 9.75 -42.61 37.65
CA LEU A 327 9.07 -43.09 38.86
C LEU A 327 9.67 -44.39 39.38
N ALA A 328 10.13 -45.28 38.48
CA ALA A 328 10.76 -46.55 38.83
C ALA A 328 12.13 -46.40 39.52
N GLU A 329 12.86 -45.31 39.23
CA GLU A 329 14.16 -45.01 39.85
C GLU A 329 14.09 -44.31 41.22
N ARG A 330 12.88 -44.08 41.78
CA ARG A 330 12.78 -43.51 43.13
C ARG A 330 13.20 -44.56 44.18
N PRO A 331 14.26 -44.30 44.98
CA PRO A 331 14.65 -45.23 46.03
C PRO A 331 13.52 -45.36 47.06
N ARG A 332 13.08 -46.59 47.32
CA ARG A 332 12.11 -46.92 48.37
C ARG A 332 12.72 -46.53 49.72
N LEU A 333 12.28 -45.42 50.29
CA LEU A 333 12.50 -45.08 51.68
C LEU A 333 11.83 -46.16 52.54
N LEU A 334 12.64 -47.06 53.08
CA LEU A 334 12.20 -48.02 54.09
C LEU A 334 11.87 -47.27 55.39
N PRO A 335 10.78 -47.63 56.09
CA PRO A 335 10.49 -47.05 57.39
C PRO A 335 11.43 -47.63 58.43
N HIS A 336 12.32 -46.81 59.01
CA HIS A 336 13.05 -47.18 60.22
C HIS A 336 12.13 -47.04 61.44
N SER A 337 11.49 -48.15 61.80
CA SER A 337 10.99 -48.43 63.15
C SER A 337 12.16 -48.61 64.12
N GLY A 338 12.08 -48.00 65.31
CA GLY A 338 13.21 -47.88 66.24
C GLY A 338 13.42 -49.04 67.24
N PHE A 339 13.96 -48.64 68.40
CA PHE A 339 14.31 -49.36 69.64
C PHE A 339 15.75 -49.88 69.87
N ALA A 340 16.45 -49.15 70.76
CA ALA A 340 17.18 -49.53 72.00
C ALA A 340 18.16 -50.74 72.05
N PHE A 341 19.40 -50.50 72.51
CA PHE A 341 19.94 -50.78 73.86
C PHE A 341 21.49 -50.67 73.85
N GLY A 342 22.08 -50.19 74.95
CA GLY A 342 23.52 -50.30 75.24
C GLY A 342 24.18 -48.99 75.59
#